data_AF-A0A4Y8CQ48-F1
#
_entry.id   AF-A0A4Y8CQ48-F1
#
_cell.length_a   1.000
_cell.length_b   1.000
_cell.length_c   1.000
_cell.angle_alpha   90.00
_cell.angle_beta   90.00
_cell.angle_gamma   90.00
#
_symmetry.space_group_name_H-M   'P 1'
#
loop_
_entity.id
_entity.type
_entity.pdbx_description
1 polymer ?
#
loop_
_entity_poly.entity_id
_entity_poly.type
_entity_poly.pdbx_seq_one_letter_code
_entity_poly.pdbx_strand_id
1 'polypeptide(L)'
;MNNSNNIFQQKRILLAVVISFLFFVVYDYFFIPKQPLKIEQNITQQNQQNTSINNTPNIQNTTTNTPSAALVSQDSVISKVQSKHFEAQIDSFGRISAFYLKDKKYQNEKGEFINLVSKENSPYPLEMRFSDPSINSEAFKIPYVAN
;
A
#
# COMPACT_ATOMS: atom_id res chain seq x y z
N MET A 1 39.75 -43.66 -21.52
CA MET A 1 38.57 -42.85 -21.15
C MET A 1 37.79 -42.57 -22.42
N ASN A 2 36.77 -43.36 -22.73
CA ASN A 2 35.95 -43.16 -23.93
C ASN A 2 34.76 -42.29 -23.56
N ASN A 3 34.80 -41.02 -23.97
CA ASN A 3 33.69 -40.10 -23.86
C ASN A 3 32.73 -40.39 -25.03
N SER A 4 31.86 -41.38 -24.87
CA SER A 4 30.81 -41.69 -25.83
C SER A 4 29.79 -40.56 -25.79
N ASN A 5 29.98 -39.59 -26.69
CA ASN A 5 29.04 -38.53 -27.01
C ASN A 5 27.67 -39.16 -27.29
N ASN A 6 26.80 -39.15 -26.28
CA ASN A 6 25.44 -39.69 -26.36
C ASN A 6 24.59 -38.68 -27.15
N ILE A 7 24.83 -38.57 -28.45
CA ILE A 7 24.19 -37.65 -29.39
C ILE A 7 22.66 -37.73 -29.27
N PHE A 8 22.12 -38.92 -28.95
CA PHE A 8 20.70 -39.12 -28.73
C PHE A 8 20.18 -38.42 -27.46
N GLN A 9 20.94 -38.43 -26.36
CA GLN A 9 20.60 -37.69 -25.15
C GLN A 9 20.76 -36.18 -25.36
N GLN A 10 21.82 -35.76 -26.05
CA GLN A 10 22.03 -34.34 -26.42
C GLN A 10 20.89 -33.82 -27.29
N LYS A 11 20.39 -34.60 -28.26
CA LYS A 11 19.22 -34.26 -29.08
C LYS A 11 17.94 -34.10 -28.25
N ARG A 12 17.71 -34.98 -27.27
CA ARG A 12 16.54 -34.88 -26.37
C ARG A 12 16.64 -33.65 -25.46
N ILE A 13 17.83 -33.38 -24.92
CA ILE A 13 18.09 -32.17 -24.12
C ILE A 13 17.86 -30.92 -24.97
N LEU A 14 18.40 -30.89 -26.19
CA LEU A 14 18.24 -29.76 -27.10
C LEU A 14 16.77 -29.53 -27.45
N LEU A 15 16.04 -30.60 -27.75
CA LEU A 15 14.60 -30.53 -28.03
C LEU A 15 13.80 -29.98 -26.83
N ALA A 16 14.10 -30.46 -25.62
CA ALA A 16 13.44 -29.99 -24.40
C ALA A 16 13.71 -28.50 -24.13
N VAL A 17 14.95 -28.04 -24.38
CA VAL A 17 15.32 -26.63 -24.25
C VAL A 17 14.53 -25.77 -25.24
N VAL A 18 14.45 -26.17 -26.51
CA VAL A 18 13.70 -25.44 -27.54
C VAL A 18 12.21 -25.37 -27.21
N ILE A 19 11.61 -26.47 -26.74
CA ILE A 19 10.19 -26.52 -26.33
C ILE A 19 9.94 -25.62 -25.13
N SER A 20 10.84 -25.59 -24.14
CA SER A 20 10.75 -24.73 -22.97
C SER A 20 10.77 -23.25 -23.36
N PHE A 21 11.72 -22.85 -24.21
CA PHE A 21 11.76 -21.48 -24.76
C PHE A 21 10.49 -21.12 -25.52
N LEU A 22 9.97 -22.01 -26.35
CA LEU A 22 8.74 -21.77 -27.10
C LEU A 22 7.54 -21.58 -26.16
N PHE A 23 7.43 -22.40 -25.10
CA PHE A 23 6.39 -22.25 -24.08
C PHE A 23 6.46 -20.89 -23.41
N PHE A 24 7.65 -20.44 -22.97
CA PHE A 24 7.81 -19.13 -22.35
C PHE A 24 7.45 -17.96 -23.28
N VAL A 25 7.80 -18.02 -24.57
CA VAL A 25 7.45 -16.97 -25.55
C VAL A 25 5.94 -16.86 -25.75
N VAL A 26 5.27 -18.00 -25.93
CA VAL A 26 3.81 -18.02 -26.10
C VAL A 26 3.11 -17.58 -24.82
N TYR A 27 3.60 -18.05 -23.66
CA TYR A 27 3.04 -17.66 -22.36
C TYR A 27 3.20 -16.15 -22.10
N ASP A 28 4.38 -15.60 -22.35
CA ASP A 28 4.64 -14.16 -22.25
C ASP A 28 3.72 -13.34 -23.17
N TYR A 29 3.55 -13.79 -24.43
CA TYR A 29 2.69 -13.07 -25.39
C TYR A 29 1.20 -13.06 -25.01
N PHE A 30 0.65 -14.17 -24.51
CA PHE A 30 -0.78 -14.29 -24.22
C PHE A 30 -1.17 -13.94 -22.79
N PHE A 31 -0.28 -14.13 -21.81
CA PHE A 31 -0.64 -14.06 -20.38
C PHE A 31 0.08 -12.96 -19.60
N ILE A 32 1.20 -12.41 -20.09
CA ILE A 32 1.90 -11.32 -19.40
C ILE A 32 1.38 -9.99 -19.96
N PRO A 33 0.68 -9.16 -19.15
CA PRO A 33 0.25 -7.84 -19.59
C PRO A 33 1.46 -6.98 -19.93
N LYS A 34 1.53 -6.48 -21.16
CA LYS A 34 2.55 -5.50 -21.56
C LYS A 34 2.27 -4.20 -20.83
N GLN A 35 2.89 -4.01 -19.67
CA GLN A 35 2.85 -2.74 -18.98
C GLN A 35 3.50 -1.71 -19.90
N PRO A 36 2.83 -0.60 -20.25
CA PRO A 36 3.53 0.49 -20.92
C PRO A 36 4.68 0.92 -20.00
N LEU A 37 5.88 1.06 -20.57
CA LEU A 37 6.98 1.78 -19.95
C LEU A 37 6.43 3.15 -19.55
N LYS A 38 6.02 3.28 -18.28
CA LYS A 38 5.70 4.58 -17.72
C LYS A 38 7.04 5.29 -17.63
N ILE A 39 7.35 6.08 -18.65
CA ILE A 39 8.32 7.16 -18.52
C ILE A 39 7.80 7.98 -17.34
N GLU A 40 8.50 7.94 -16.22
CA GLU A 40 8.19 8.78 -15.07
C GLU A 40 8.24 10.24 -15.52
N GLN A 41 7.06 10.85 -15.70
CA GLN A 41 6.92 12.27 -16.00
C GLN A 41 6.86 13.10 -14.72
N ASN A 42 7.67 12.78 -13.70
CA ASN A 42 7.84 13.66 -12.55
C ASN A 42 9.05 14.60 -12.75
N ILE A 43 9.10 15.23 -13.92
CA ILE A 43 9.90 16.41 -14.15
C ILE A 43 8.97 17.61 -13.98
N THR A 44 9.02 18.20 -12.80
CA THR A 44 8.40 19.50 -12.49
C THR A 44 9.04 20.56 -13.38
N GLN A 45 8.42 20.85 -14.53
CA GLN A 45 8.75 22.04 -15.31
C GLN A 45 8.19 23.24 -14.56
N GLN A 46 9.09 24.10 -14.06
CA GLN A 46 8.72 25.40 -13.53
C GLN A 46 8.33 26.32 -14.69
N ASN A 47 7.04 26.35 -15.02
CA ASN A 47 6.48 27.42 -15.84
C ASN A 47 5.93 28.51 -14.91
N GLN A 48 6.67 29.60 -14.81
CA GLN A 48 6.15 30.87 -14.33
C GLN A 48 5.21 31.44 -15.40
N GLN A 49 3.90 31.46 -15.13
CA GLN A 49 3.04 32.46 -15.74
C GLN A 49 1.84 32.78 -14.86
N ASN A 50 1.76 34.05 -14.47
CA ASN A 50 0.62 34.67 -13.82
C ASN A 50 -0.63 34.56 -14.70
N THR A 51 -1.76 34.14 -14.13
CA THR A 51 -3.10 34.78 -14.28
C THR A 51 -4.16 34.08 -13.42
N SER A 52 -4.74 34.85 -12.50
CA SER A 52 -6.12 34.83 -11.96
C SER A 52 -6.81 33.51 -11.51
N ILE A 53 -7.36 33.60 -10.28
CA ILE A 53 -8.51 32.88 -9.69
C ILE A 53 -8.46 31.35 -9.48
N ASN A 54 -7.98 30.93 -8.31
CA ASN A 54 -8.78 30.22 -7.30
C ASN A 54 -7.95 30.09 -6.01
N ASN A 55 -8.46 30.55 -4.87
CA ASN A 55 -7.76 30.45 -3.59
C ASN A 55 -7.85 29.01 -3.06
N THR A 56 -6.97 28.14 -3.56
CA THR A 56 -6.60 26.90 -2.88
C THR A 56 -5.38 27.23 -2.01
N PRO A 57 -5.31 26.83 -0.72
CA PRO A 57 -4.14 27.11 0.11
C PRO A 57 -2.87 26.56 -0.55
N ASN A 58 -1.91 27.45 -0.77
CA ASN A 58 -0.57 27.12 -1.22
C ASN A 58 0.08 26.21 -0.16
N ILE A 59 0.22 24.92 -0.44
CA ILE A 59 1.07 24.06 0.37
C ILE A 59 2.50 24.44 0.02
N GLN A 60 3.03 25.38 0.79
CA GLN A 60 4.45 25.61 0.85
C GLN A 60 5.08 24.29 1.33
N ASN A 61 5.85 23.65 0.46
CA ASN A 61 6.77 22.57 0.83
C ASN A 61 7.92 23.17 1.67
N THR A 62 7.59 23.79 2.79
CA THR A 62 8.43 23.71 3.97
C THR A 62 8.49 22.24 4.33
N THR A 63 9.70 21.69 4.42
CA THR A 63 10.05 20.55 5.27
C THR A 63 9.53 20.84 6.67
N THR A 64 8.22 20.68 6.83
CA THR A 64 7.53 20.82 8.09
C THR A 64 7.77 19.49 8.74
N ASN A 65 8.54 19.53 9.83
CA ASN A 65 8.37 18.57 10.90
C ASN A 65 6.87 18.46 11.10
N THR A 66 6.28 17.37 10.59
CA THR A 66 4.89 17.05 10.85
C THR A 66 4.73 17.17 12.36
N PRO A 67 3.77 17.96 12.87
CA PRO A 67 3.58 18.08 14.29
C PRO A 67 3.46 16.66 14.85
N SER A 68 4.47 16.24 15.60
CA SER A 68 4.49 14.95 16.26
C SER A 68 3.49 15.05 17.38
N ALA A 69 2.22 14.78 17.06
CA ALA A 69 1.25 14.48 18.09
C ALA A 69 1.81 13.27 18.81
N ALA A 70 2.10 13.42 20.11
CA ALA A 70 2.44 12.29 20.96
C ALA A 70 1.43 11.18 20.68
N LEU A 71 1.92 9.96 20.46
CA LEU A 71 1.08 8.79 20.24
C LEU A 71 0.16 8.64 21.47
N VAL A 72 -1.01 9.25 21.41
CA VAL A 72 -2.03 9.08 22.44
C VAL A 72 -2.59 7.70 22.18
N SER A 73 -2.03 6.71 22.88
CA SER A 73 -2.48 5.31 22.85
C SER A 73 -3.84 5.19 23.54
N GLN A 74 -4.85 5.86 22.99
CA GLN A 74 -6.24 5.69 23.37
C GLN A 74 -6.91 4.78 22.32
N ASP A 75 -6.52 3.49 22.35
CA ASP A 75 -6.94 2.42 21.44
C ASP A 75 -8.40 1.96 21.67
N SER A 76 -9.25 2.74 22.34
CA SER A 76 -10.64 2.34 22.57
C SER A 76 -11.40 2.32 21.24
N VAL A 77 -11.71 1.11 20.77
CA VAL A 77 -12.55 0.88 19.60
C VAL A 77 -13.98 1.25 19.94
N ILE A 78 -14.51 2.28 19.26
CA ILE A 78 -15.88 2.78 19.46
C ILE A 78 -16.86 2.21 18.43
N SER A 79 -16.36 1.70 17.30
CA SER A 79 -17.21 1.09 16.27
C SER A 79 -16.47 0.02 15.48
N LYS A 80 -17.21 -0.97 15.00
CA LYS A 80 -16.72 -2.05 14.14
C LYS A 80 -17.60 -2.17 12.90
N VAL A 81 -17.00 -1.98 11.74
CA VAL A 81 -17.65 -2.21 10.45
C VAL A 81 -17.28 -3.62 9.99
N GLN A 82 -18.24 -4.54 10.07
CA GLN A 82 -18.03 -5.94 9.74
C GLN A 82 -18.65 -6.31 8.40
N SER A 83 -17.91 -7.08 7.61
CA SER A 83 -18.43 -7.75 6.41
C SER A 83 -18.01 -9.22 6.39
N LYS A 84 -18.39 -9.93 5.32
CA LYS A 84 -17.92 -11.29 5.06
C LYS A 84 -16.40 -11.37 4.85
N HIS A 85 -15.81 -10.33 4.25
CA HIS A 85 -14.42 -10.36 3.76
C HIS A 85 -13.46 -9.48 4.55
N PHE A 86 -13.97 -8.55 5.38
CA PHE A 86 -13.14 -7.67 6.18
C PHE A 86 -13.83 -7.24 7.48
N GLU A 87 -13.03 -6.72 8.41
CA GLU A 87 -13.48 -5.98 9.58
C GLU A 87 -12.62 -4.72 9.74
N ALA A 88 -13.25 -3.56 9.78
CA ALA A 88 -12.60 -2.30 10.11
C ALA A 88 -12.99 -1.88 11.53
N GLN A 89 -12.01 -1.47 12.33
CA GLN A 89 -12.21 -0.97 13.69
C GLN A 89 -11.92 0.53 13.70
N ILE A 90 -12.86 1.30 14.27
CA ILE A 90 -12.78 2.75 14.39
C ILE A 90 -12.50 3.09 15.85
N ASP A 91 -11.43 3.86 16.09
CA ASP A 91 -11.04 4.28 17.43
C ASP A 91 -11.80 5.53 17.90
N SER A 92 -11.56 5.89 19.16
CA SER A 92 -12.15 7.06 19.81
C SER A 92 -11.75 8.41 19.19
N PHE A 93 -10.84 8.45 18.22
CA PHE A 93 -10.51 9.64 17.43
C PHE A 93 -11.12 9.59 16.02
N GLY A 94 -11.99 8.62 15.74
CA GLY A 94 -12.68 8.49 14.45
C GLY A 94 -11.79 7.93 13.34
N ARG A 95 -10.61 7.40 13.67
CA ARG A 95 -9.63 6.86 12.71
C ARG A 95 -9.82 5.36 12.57
N ILE A 96 -9.39 4.79 11.44
CA ILE A 96 -9.34 3.33 11.31
C ILE A 96 -8.10 2.81 12.03
N SER A 97 -8.27 2.24 13.23
CA SER A 97 -7.17 1.71 14.04
C SER A 97 -6.77 0.28 13.67
N ALA A 98 -7.68 -0.47 13.04
CA ALA A 98 -7.38 -1.79 12.50
C ALA A 98 -8.25 -2.09 11.26
N PHE A 99 -7.68 -2.84 10.32
CA PHE A 99 -8.38 -3.32 9.14
C PHE A 99 -7.98 -4.77 8.86
N TYR A 100 -8.83 -5.71 9.25
CA TYR A 100 -8.59 -7.14 9.13
C TYR A 100 -9.16 -7.69 7.83
N LEU A 101 -8.39 -8.52 7.13
CA LEU A 101 -8.87 -9.30 5.98
C LEU A 101 -9.31 -10.70 6.42
N LYS A 102 -10.59 -11.02 6.26
CA LYS A 102 -11.24 -12.22 6.82
C LYS A 102 -11.24 -13.44 5.90
N ASP A 103 -10.70 -13.33 4.68
CA ASP A 103 -10.53 -14.49 3.80
C ASP A 103 -9.42 -15.41 4.34
N LYS A 104 -9.64 -16.73 4.27
CA LYS A 104 -8.67 -17.75 4.72
C LYS A 104 -7.27 -17.60 4.13
N LYS A 105 -7.16 -17.11 2.89
CA LYS A 105 -5.87 -16.90 2.20
C LYS A 105 -4.98 -15.84 2.87
N TYR A 106 -5.53 -15.03 3.77
CA TYR A 106 -4.82 -14.00 4.52
C TYR A 106 -4.59 -14.38 5.98
N GLN A 107 -4.87 -15.63 6.36
CA GLN A 107 -4.55 -16.13 7.68
C GLN A 107 -3.08 -16.56 7.74
N ASN A 108 -2.45 -16.32 8.89
CA ASN A 108 -1.14 -16.90 9.19
C ASN A 108 -1.28 -18.39 9.60
N GLU A 109 -0.16 -19.05 9.88
CA GLU A 109 -0.13 -20.45 10.30
C GLU A 109 -0.92 -20.74 11.60
N LYS A 110 -1.18 -19.69 12.39
CA LYS A 110 -1.96 -19.75 13.65
C LYS A 110 -3.46 -19.48 13.44
N GLY A 111 -3.88 -19.22 12.20
CA GLY A 111 -5.26 -18.89 11.84
C GLY A 111 -5.66 -17.43 12.12
N GLU A 112 -4.71 -16.57 12.47
CA GLU A 112 -4.98 -15.15 12.75
C GLU A 112 -5.09 -14.37 11.45
N PHE A 113 -6.05 -13.45 11.38
CA PHE A 113 -6.24 -12.57 10.23
C PHE A 113 -5.20 -11.46 10.21
N ILE A 114 -4.63 -11.18 9.03
CA ILE A 114 -3.75 -10.03 8.83
C ILE A 114 -4.48 -8.72 9.11
N ASN A 115 -3.84 -7.81 9.85
CA ASN A 115 -4.23 -6.42 9.99
C ASN A 115 -3.42 -5.55 9.02
N LEU A 116 -4.08 -4.75 8.19
CA LEU A 116 -3.43 -3.86 7.23
C LEU A 116 -2.97 -2.53 7.86
N VAL A 117 -3.47 -2.19 9.05
CA VAL A 117 -3.08 -0.96 9.76
C VAL A 117 -2.00 -1.32 10.79
N SER A 118 -0.79 -0.80 10.57
CA SER A 118 0.31 -0.91 11.53
C SER A 118 0.17 0.16 12.61
N LYS A 119 0.30 -0.23 13.88
CA LYS A 119 0.27 0.71 15.01
C LYS A 119 1.44 1.69 15.03
N GLU A 120 2.56 1.30 14.42
CA GLU A 120 3.77 2.12 14.37
C GLU A 120 3.73 3.17 13.25
N ASN A 121 2.80 3.02 12.30
CA ASN A 121 2.72 3.89 11.14
C ASN A 121 1.67 4.98 11.38
N SER A 122 2.15 6.21 11.46
CA SER A 122 1.34 7.40 11.56
C SER A 122 1.49 8.23 10.27
N PRO A 123 0.43 8.91 9.79
CA PRO A 123 -0.93 8.94 10.31
C PRO A 123 -1.70 7.63 10.08
N TYR A 124 -2.70 7.36 10.92
CA TYR A 124 -3.66 6.29 10.65
C TYR A 124 -4.60 6.66 9.48
N PRO A 125 -5.22 5.67 8.81
CA PRO A 125 -6.22 5.96 7.80
C PRO A 125 -7.39 6.77 8.37
N LEU A 126 -7.83 7.77 7.59
CA LEU A 126 -8.86 8.76 7.97
C LEU A 126 -8.48 9.65 9.17
N GLU A 127 -7.21 9.68 9.57
CA GLU A 127 -6.74 10.64 10.57
C GLU A 127 -6.76 12.06 10.01
N MET A 128 -7.49 12.93 10.70
CA MET A 128 -7.55 14.36 10.42
C MET A 128 -6.45 15.08 11.21
N ARG A 129 -5.70 15.95 10.53
CA ARG A 129 -4.68 16.81 11.15
C ARG A 129 -4.91 18.26 10.79
N PHE A 130 -4.63 19.13 11.76
CA PHE A 130 -4.70 20.58 11.57
C PHE A 130 -3.29 21.12 11.32
N SER A 131 -3.18 22.09 10.40
CA SER A 131 -1.90 22.75 10.11
C SER A 131 -1.41 23.61 11.27
N ASP A 132 -2.34 24.19 12.04
CA ASP A 132 -2.05 24.89 13.29
C ASP A 132 -1.71 23.87 14.39
N PRO A 133 -0.50 23.94 15.00
CA PRO A 133 -0.08 22.96 16.01
C PRO A 133 -0.92 22.96 17.29
N SER A 134 -1.44 24.13 17.68
CA SER A 134 -2.27 24.27 18.88
C SER A 134 -3.64 23.62 18.67
N ILE A 135 -4.27 23.87 17.52
CA ILE A 135 -5.54 23.22 17.14
C ILE A 135 -5.32 21.70 16.97
N ASN A 136 -4.21 21.30 16.35
CA ASN A 136 -3.91 19.88 16.16
C ASN A 136 -3.77 19.15 17.50
N SER A 137 -3.06 19.75 18.47
CA SER A 137 -2.94 19.18 19.81
C SER A 137 -4.30 19.06 20.51
N GLU A 138 -5.16 20.06 20.36
CA GLU A 138 -6.50 20.05 20.97
C GLU A 138 -7.40 18.96 20.39
N ALA A 139 -7.29 18.68 19.09
CA ALA A 139 -8.09 17.67 18.39
C ALA A 139 -7.89 16.23 18.93
N PHE A 140 -6.75 15.96 19.58
CA PHE A 140 -6.45 14.65 20.18
C PHE A 140 -6.70 14.58 21.69
N LYS A 141 -7.37 15.59 22.29
CA LYS A 141 -7.72 15.59 23.72
C LYS A 141 -9.13 15.10 24.01
N ILE A 142 -10.05 15.26 23.05
CA ILE A 142 -11.47 14.95 23.24
C ILE A 142 -11.85 13.74 22.37
N PRO A 143 -12.04 12.56 22.96
CA PRO A 143 -12.48 11.38 22.23
C PRO A 143 -13.97 11.45 21.86
N TYR A 144 -14.32 10.89 20.71
CA TYR A 144 -15.68 10.55 20.33
C TYR A 144 -16.23 9.42 21.22
N VAL A 145 -17.55 9.44 21.41
CA VAL A 145 -18.30 8.44 22.17
C VAL A 145 -19.34 7.82 21.25
N ALA A 146 -19.40 6.49 21.22
CA ALA A 146 -20.49 5.76 20.57
C ALA A 146 -21.69 5.68 21.50
N ASN A 147 -22.89 5.93 20.96
CA ASN A 147 -24.17 5.79 21.66
C ASN A 147 -24.90 4.54 21.21
#